data_AF-A0A7K2AXM7-F1
#
_entry.id   AF-A0A7K2AXM7-F1
#
_cell.length_a   1.000
_cell.length_b   1.000
_cell.length_c   1.000
_cell.angle_alpha   90.00
_cell.angle_beta   90.00
_cell.angle_gamma   90.00
#
_symmetry.space_group_name_H-M   'P 1'
#
loop_
_entity.id
_entity.type
_entity.pdbx_description
1 polymer ?
#
loop_
_entity_poly.entity_id
_entity_poly.type
_entity_poly.pdbx_seq_one_letter_code
_entity_poly.pdbx_strand_id
1 'polypeptide(L)'
;MTVRGISGRGTAGPAEPPTDAREIKGRTTVVEVLRMFPGGEAARLMSRLNWPCAHCSGAFHEPLAVAAKRHRNSPMLVLEAFRALCTSDGPSEDLIQRAAVKSTDP
;
A
#
# COMPACT_ATOMS: atom_id res chain seq x y z
N MET A 1 -0.53 -16.03 -40.34
CA MET A 1 -0.40 -16.62 -38.98
C MET A 1 -1.32 -15.85 -38.06
N THR A 2 -2.38 -16.47 -37.56
CA THR A 2 -3.41 -15.78 -36.74
C THR A 2 -3.45 -16.45 -35.39
N VAL A 3 -3.07 -15.74 -34.32
CA VAL A 3 -3.22 -16.24 -32.95
C VAL A 3 -4.58 -15.79 -32.43
N ARG A 4 -5.45 -16.78 -32.19
CA ARG A 4 -6.73 -16.64 -31.48
C ARG A 4 -6.48 -16.79 -29.97
N GLY A 5 -7.09 -15.89 -29.20
CA GLY A 5 -7.77 -16.23 -27.95
C GLY A 5 -6.93 -16.26 -26.67
N ILE A 6 -7.17 -15.27 -25.81
CA ILE A 6 -7.28 -15.44 -24.36
C ILE A 6 -8.26 -14.38 -23.86
N SER A 7 -9.53 -14.76 -23.81
CA SER A 7 -10.55 -14.00 -23.07
C SER A 7 -10.44 -14.43 -21.60
N GLY A 8 -9.64 -13.72 -20.81
CA GLY A 8 -9.60 -13.88 -19.37
C GLY A 8 -10.86 -13.32 -18.73
N ARG A 9 -11.91 -14.13 -18.61
CA ARG A 9 -13.06 -13.86 -17.75
C ARG A 9 -12.84 -14.61 -16.44
N GLY A 10 -12.55 -13.87 -15.37
CA GLY A 10 -12.46 -14.37 -14.01
C GLY A 10 -12.91 -13.29 -13.04
N THR A 11 -14.02 -13.55 -12.37
CA THR A 11 -14.80 -12.68 -11.51
C THR A 11 -14.17 -12.49 -10.13
N ALA A 12 -14.10 -11.25 -9.66
CA ALA A 12 -14.31 -10.90 -8.27
C ALA A 12 -15.12 -9.61 -8.27
N GLY A 13 -16.34 -9.64 -7.71
CA GLY A 13 -17.05 -8.43 -7.32
C GLY A 13 -16.19 -7.64 -6.32
N PRO A 14 -16.58 -6.39 -5.97
CA PRO A 14 -15.84 -5.65 -4.95
C PRO A 14 -15.82 -6.51 -3.68
N ALA A 15 -14.66 -7.07 -3.36
CA ALA A 15 -14.46 -7.73 -2.10
C ALA A 15 -14.71 -6.65 -1.05
N GLU A 16 -15.79 -6.79 -0.28
CA GLU A 16 -15.99 -5.95 0.88
C GLU A 16 -14.72 -6.00 1.72
N PRO A 17 -14.16 -4.85 2.13
CA PRO A 17 -12.90 -4.83 2.84
C PRO A 17 -13.03 -5.72 4.08
N PRO A 18 -12.05 -6.60 4.34
CA PRO A 18 -12.14 -7.53 5.46
C PRO A 18 -12.30 -6.76 6.77
N THR A 19 -13.42 -6.98 7.45
CA THR A 19 -13.79 -6.40 8.76
C THR A 19 -12.82 -6.82 9.88
N ASP A 20 -11.91 -7.74 9.59
CA ASP A 20 -10.84 -8.26 10.46
C ASP A 20 -9.45 -7.70 10.11
N ALA A 21 -9.38 -6.54 9.46
CA ALA A 21 -8.13 -5.81 9.33
C ALA A 21 -7.63 -5.39 10.72
N ARG A 22 -6.80 -6.26 11.34
CA ARG A 22 -5.95 -5.93 12.48
C ARG A 22 -5.45 -4.50 12.31
N GLU A 23 -5.78 -3.65 13.28
CA GLU A 23 -5.44 -2.23 13.30
C GLU A 23 -3.99 -2.01 12.80
N ILE A 24 -3.84 -1.21 11.73
CA ILE A 24 -2.53 -0.89 11.17
C ILE A 24 -1.79 0.05 12.14
N LYS A 25 -0.66 -0.43 12.67
CA LYS A 25 0.19 0.28 13.64
C LYS A 25 1.52 0.63 12.98
N GLY A 26 2.28 1.54 13.60
CA GLY A 26 3.63 1.88 13.14
C GLY A 26 4.59 0.68 13.04
N ARG A 27 4.33 -0.37 13.85
CA ARG A 27 5.07 -1.65 13.84
C ARG A 27 4.62 -2.65 12.77
N THR A 28 3.47 -2.42 12.13
CA THR A 28 2.99 -3.27 11.05
C THR A 28 4.00 -3.21 9.92
N THR A 29 4.39 -4.37 9.41
CA THR A 29 5.42 -4.52 8.38
C THR A 29 4.83 -4.41 6.97
N VAL A 30 5.70 -4.14 5.99
CA VAL A 30 5.30 -4.07 4.56
C VAL A 30 4.65 -5.38 4.10
N VAL A 31 5.19 -6.54 4.50
CA VAL A 31 4.60 -7.85 4.15
C VAL A 31 3.26 -8.10 4.82
N GLU A 32 3.07 -7.64 6.06
CA GLU A 32 1.78 -7.77 6.76
C GLU A 32 0.70 -6.97 6.05
N VAL A 33 0.97 -5.71 5.65
CA VAL A 33 -0.04 -4.94 4.89
C VAL A 33 -0.35 -5.54 3.53
N LEU A 34 0.64 -6.07 2.82
CA LEU A 34 0.40 -6.76 1.54
C LEU A 34 -0.47 -8.02 1.72
N ARG A 35 -0.33 -8.73 2.84
CA ARG A 35 -1.17 -9.88 3.19
C ARG A 35 -2.59 -9.48 3.62
N MET A 36 -2.75 -8.34 4.28
CA MET A 36 -4.06 -7.81 4.68
C MET A 36 -4.89 -7.33 3.48
N PHE A 37 -4.24 -6.91 2.38
CA PHE A 37 -4.88 -6.42 1.16
C PHE A 37 -4.49 -7.27 -0.06
N PRO A 38 -4.99 -8.53 -0.16
CA PRO A 38 -4.61 -9.46 -1.23
C PRO A 38 -5.11 -9.04 -2.62
N GLY A 39 -6.05 -8.10 -2.71
CA GLY A 39 -6.48 -7.46 -3.97
C GLY A 39 -5.44 -6.50 -4.57
N GLY A 40 -4.36 -6.23 -3.83
CA GLY A 40 -3.24 -5.40 -4.25
C GLY A 40 -3.43 -3.91 -3.95
N GLU A 41 -4.42 -3.54 -3.16
CA GLU A 41 -4.70 -2.16 -2.76
C GLU A 41 -3.49 -1.52 -2.07
N ALA A 42 -2.85 -2.25 -1.16
CA ALA A 42 -1.61 -1.83 -0.51
C ALA A 42 -0.46 -1.63 -1.51
N ALA A 43 -0.30 -2.53 -2.48
CA ALA A 43 0.75 -2.42 -3.51
C ALA A 43 0.50 -1.23 -4.45
N ARG A 44 -0.76 -0.96 -4.79
CA ARG A 44 -1.15 0.24 -5.56
C ARG A 44 -0.86 1.51 -4.78
N LEU A 45 -1.21 1.57 -3.49
CA LEU A 45 -0.90 2.70 -2.64
C LEU A 45 0.63 2.95 -2.56
N MET A 46 1.43 1.90 -2.36
CA MET A 46 2.89 2.02 -2.37
C MET A 46 3.42 2.60 -3.69
N SER A 47 2.86 2.18 -4.82
CA SER A 47 3.23 2.73 -6.14
C SER A 47 2.92 4.23 -6.22
N ARG A 48 1.76 4.65 -5.71
CA ARG A 48 1.34 6.07 -5.68
C ARG A 48 2.17 6.92 -4.71
N LEU A 49 2.69 6.32 -3.63
CA LEU A 49 3.61 6.97 -2.69
C LEU A 49 5.06 7.07 -3.22
N ASN A 50 5.33 6.59 -4.44
CA ASN A 50 6.67 6.44 -4.99
C ASN A 50 7.58 5.61 -4.06
N TRP A 51 7.06 4.47 -3.59
CA TRP A 51 7.78 3.49 -2.77
C TRP A 51 8.16 2.26 -3.60
N PRO A 52 9.38 2.21 -4.16
CA PRO A 52 9.89 1.02 -4.84
C PRO A 52 10.33 -0.04 -3.82
N CYS A 53 9.52 -0.34 -2.79
CA CYS A 53 9.88 -1.28 -1.72
C CYS A 53 10.24 -2.67 -2.27
N ALA A 54 9.67 -3.04 -3.42
CA ALA A 54 9.99 -4.27 -4.12
C ALA A 54 11.48 -4.40 -4.49
N HIS A 55 12.21 -3.28 -4.59
CA HIS A 55 13.62 -3.22 -4.95
C HIS A 55 14.54 -3.02 -3.73
N CYS A 56 14.01 -2.96 -2.51
CA CYS A 56 14.79 -2.71 -1.29
C CYS A 56 15.49 -3.96 -0.72
N SER A 57 15.89 -4.91 -1.57
CA SER A 57 16.66 -6.12 -1.20
C SER A 57 16.11 -6.89 0.02
N GLY A 58 14.79 -7.05 0.12
CA GLY A 58 14.18 -7.88 1.18
C GLY A 58 13.75 -7.14 2.44
N ALA A 59 13.78 -5.80 2.47
CA ALA A 59 13.26 -4.99 3.59
C ALA A 59 11.72 -5.06 3.78
N PHE A 60 11.03 -6.08 3.24
CA PHE A 60 9.59 -6.27 3.38
C PHE A 60 9.14 -6.61 4.81
N HIS A 61 10.07 -7.09 5.63
CA HIS A 61 9.83 -7.35 7.05
C HIS A 61 10.06 -6.11 7.93
N GLU A 62 10.46 -4.98 7.33
CA GLU A 62 10.65 -3.73 8.05
C GLU A 62 9.28 -3.10 8.39
N PRO A 63 9.13 -2.47 9.57
CA PRO A 63 7.92 -1.71 9.91
C PRO A 63 7.64 -0.57 8.93
N LEU A 64 6.37 -0.30 8.64
CA LEU A 64 5.92 0.76 7.74
C LEU A 64 6.50 2.14 8.10
N ALA A 65 6.55 2.46 9.39
CA ALA A 65 7.10 3.74 9.84
C ALA A 65 8.60 3.89 9.51
N VAL A 66 9.35 2.78 9.54
CA VAL A 66 10.79 2.76 9.24
C VAL A 66 11.00 2.79 7.71
N ALA A 67 10.23 1.99 6.97
CA ALA A 67 10.23 2.01 5.51
C ALA A 67 9.90 3.42 4.98
N ALA A 68 8.97 4.13 5.63
CA ALA A 68 8.64 5.51 5.27
C ALA A 68 9.84 6.45 5.37
N LYS A 69 10.56 6.41 6.49
CA LYS A 69 11.78 7.21 6.66
C LYS A 69 12.83 6.87 5.61
N ARG A 70 13.05 5.58 5.35
CA ARG A 70 14.00 5.10 4.33
C ARG A 70 13.69 5.66 2.93
N HIS A 71 12.41 5.80 2.61
CA HIS A 71 11.94 6.39 1.35
C HIS A 71 11.76 7.92 1.40
N ARG A 72 12.18 8.56 2.50
CA ARG A 72 12.05 9.99 2.79
C ARG A 72 10.60 10.47 2.74
N ASN A 73 9.66 9.67 3.22
CA ASN A 73 8.26 10.07 3.37
C ASN A 73 7.92 10.26 4.85
N SER A 74 6.91 11.09 5.13
CA SER A 74 6.39 11.27 6.49
C SER A 74 5.79 9.95 7.02
N PRO A 75 6.33 9.37 8.12
CA PRO A 75 5.77 8.14 8.69
C PRO A 75 4.33 8.29 9.14
N MET A 76 3.96 9.48 9.64
CA MET A 76 2.60 9.77 10.11
C MET A 76 1.60 9.74 8.95
N LEU A 77 1.87 10.49 7.88
CA LEU A 77 0.96 10.57 6.73
C LEU A 77 0.88 9.23 5.98
N VAL A 78 1.97 8.48 5.92
CA VAL A 78 1.95 7.16 5.29
C VAL A 78 1.13 6.17 6.11
N LEU A 79 1.30 6.13 7.43
CA LEU A 79 0.46 5.27 8.29
C LEU A 79 -1.02 5.64 8.18
N GLU A 80 -1.33 6.93 8.11
CA GLU A 80 -2.69 7.41 7.89
C GLU A 80 -3.25 6.92 6.54
N ALA A 81 -2.48 7.01 5.45
CA ALA A 81 -2.89 6.51 4.15
C ALA A 81 -3.14 5.00 4.13
N PHE A 82 -2.29 4.20 4.81
CA PHE A 82 -2.52 2.76 4.93
C PHE A 82 -3.75 2.44 5.79
N ARG A 83 -3.96 3.15 6.90
CA ARG A 83 -5.16 2.98 7.76
C ARG A 83 -6.44 3.30 7.01
N ALA A 84 -6.40 4.29 6.13
CA ALA A 84 -7.54 4.64 5.29
C ALA A 84 -7.91 3.51 4.30
N LEU A 85 -7.02 2.56 3.98
CA LEU A 85 -7.42 1.37 3.22
C LEU A 85 -8.39 0.45 3.98
N CYS A 86 -8.44 0.55 5.32
CA CYS A 86 -9.40 -0.18 6.14
C CYS A 86 -10.79 0.48 6.17
N THR A 87 -10.96 1.68 5.59
CA THR A 87 -12.26 2.36 5.50
C THR A 87 -12.87 2.10 4.12
N SER A 88 -14.21 2.17 4.03
CA SER A 88 -14.93 1.96 2.78
C SER A 88 -14.60 3.00 1.71
N ASP A 89 -14.23 4.21 2.12
CA ASP A 89 -13.91 5.32 1.22
C ASP A 89 -12.46 5.27 0.68
N GLY A 90 -11.57 4.56 1.38
CA GLY A 90 -10.15 4.54 1.06
C GLY A 90 -9.40 5.84 1.41
N PRO A 91 -8.09 5.91 1.13
CA PRO A 91 -7.31 7.13 1.26
C PRO A 91 -7.73 8.19 0.22
N SER A 92 -7.97 9.42 0.68
CA SER A 92 -8.25 10.55 -0.20
C SER A 92 -7.06 10.92 -1.08
N GLU A 93 -7.31 11.53 -2.24
CA GLU A 93 -6.25 11.97 -3.15
C GLU A 93 -5.29 12.94 -2.46
N ASP A 94 -5.81 13.93 -1.72
CA ASP A 94 -5.01 14.91 -0.96
C ASP A 94 -4.05 14.23 0.01
N LEU A 95 -4.54 13.24 0.77
CA LEU A 95 -3.72 12.50 1.72
C LEU A 95 -2.58 11.75 1.00
N ILE A 96 -2.87 11.12 -0.14
CA ILE A 96 -1.86 10.39 -0.92
C ILE A 96 -0.81 11.35 -1.46
N GLN A 97 -1.23 12.50 -2.02
CA GLN A 97 -0.31 13.51 -2.54
C GLN A 97 0.60 14.03 -1.43
N ARG A 98 0.04 14.42 -0.28
CA ARG A 98 0.81 14.89 0.88
C ARG A 98 1.74 13.82 1.44
N ALA A 99 1.29 12.56 1.49
CA ALA A 99 2.11 11.44 1.94
C ALA A 99 3.24 11.12 0.95
N ALA A 100 3.05 11.36 -0.35
CA ALA A 100 4.04 11.13 -1.40
C ALA A 100 5.14 12.19 -1.43
N VAL A 101 4.89 13.41 -0.91
CA VAL A 101 5.89 14.47 -0.78
C VAL A 101 7.06 13.96 0.07
N LYS A 102 8.27 14.17 -0.46
CA LYS A 102 9.49 13.75 0.24
C LYS A 102 9.82 14.75 1.34
N SER A 103 9.97 14.24 2.55
CA SER A 103 10.46 15.01 3.69
C SER A 103 11.88 15.46 3.40
N THR A 104 12.13 16.75 3.62
CA THR A 104 13.45 17.40 3.52
C THR A 104 14.25 17.32 4.81
N ASP A 105 13.66 16.75 5.87
CA ASP A 105 14.34 16.53 7.15
C ASP A 105 15.35 15.37 7.01
N PRO A 106 16.64 15.59 7.38
CA PRO A 106 17.73 14.65 7.12
C PRO A 106 17.65 13.32 7.89
#